data_AF-A0A9E1UVZ0-F1
#
_entry.id   AF-A0A9E1UVZ0-F1
#
_cell.length_a   1.000
_cell.length_b   1.000
_cell.length_c   1.000
_cell.angle_alpha   90.00
_cell.angle_beta   90.00
_cell.angle_gamma   90.00
#
_symmetry.space_group_name_H-M   'P 1'
#
loop_
_entity.id
_entity.type
_entity.pdbx_description
1 polymer ?
#
loop_
_entity_poly.entity_id
_entity_poly.type
_entity_poly.pdbx_seq_one_letter_code
_entity_poly.pdbx_strand_id
1 'polypeptide(L)'
;MRMVLLASAHLLILRALLLNVACAAPQAGPRQHSKLWGKAGELWKPGGRLPDYSYAGYHAGEKPIPDVAVAADAADFGAIPDDDKGDSAAIQRAIDSVDSGAILLRRGRYIIDDFITIRKSGIVLRGEGDALGGTVLYVPRPAA
;
A
#
# COMPACT_ATOMS: atom_id res chain seq x y z
N MET A 1 -25.13 61.70 -38.75
CA MET A 1 -26.36 61.40 -37.99
C MET A 1 -26.03 60.38 -36.93
N ARG A 2 -26.06 60.79 -35.64
CA ARG A 2 -26.16 60.03 -34.36
C ARG A 2 -25.33 58.73 -34.20
N MET A 3 -24.29 58.63 -33.37
CA MET A 3 -24.23 58.74 -31.90
C MET A 3 -25.08 57.67 -31.17
N VAL A 4 -24.42 56.78 -30.42
CA VAL A 4 -24.78 56.11 -29.12
C VAL A 4 -23.80 54.91 -28.95
N LEU A 5 -22.71 55.02 -28.19
CA LEU A 5 -22.51 54.89 -26.73
C LEU A 5 -22.60 53.46 -26.16
N LEU A 6 -21.53 53.11 -25.43
CA LEU A 6 -21.34 51.98 -24.52
C LEU A 6 -22.58 51.63 -23.69
N ALA A 7 -22.85 50.33 -23.48
CA ALA A 7 -23.38 49.86 -22.20
C ALA A 7 -23.17 48.34 -22.00
N SER A 8 -22.33 48.04 -21.02
CA SER A 8 -22.65 47.11 -19.94
C SER A 8 -22.58 45.61 -20.23
N ALA A 9 -21.35 45.10 -20.09
CA ALA A 9 -21.00 43.74 -19.73
C ALA A 9 -21.57 43.33 -18.35
N HIS A 10 -22.90 43.30 -18.20
CA HIS A 10 -23.61 43.01 -16.94
C HIS A 10 -24.74 41.98 -17.15
N LEU A 11 -24.49 40.90 -17.90
CA LEU A 11 -25.42 39.77 -17.93
C LEU A 11 -24.70 38.41 -18.00
N LEU A 12 -23.61 38.27 -17.24
CA LEU A 12 -22.91 37.00 -17.01
C LEU A 12 -22.72 36.68 -15.51
N ILE A 13 -23.52 37.30 -14.62
CA ILE A 13 -23.37 37.14 -13.16
C ILE A 13 -24.69 36.67 -12.50
N LEU A 14 -25.53 35.90 -13.21
CA LEU A 14 -26.75 35.31 -12.61
C LEU A 14 -27.02 33.86 -13.05
N ARG A 15 -25.96 33.06 -13.18
CA ARG A 15 -26.04 31.59 -13.38
C ARG A 15 -24.90 30.82 -12.70
N ALA A 16 -24.33 31.37 -11.62
CA ALA A 16 -23.25 30.73 -10.88
C ALA A 16 -23.47 30.79 -9.36
N LEU A 17 -24.73 30.80 -8.91
CA LEU A 17 -25.04 30.67 -7.49
C LEU A 17 -25.86 29.39 -7.28
N LEU A 18 -25.30 28.51 -6.45
CA LEU A 18 -25.95 27.38 -5.76
C LEU A 18 -26.13 26.10 -6.58
N LEU A 19 -25.03 25.39 -6.83
CA LEU A 19 -25.00 23.94 -6.57
C LEU A 19 -23.60 23.52 -6.10
N ASN A 20 -23.15 24.10 -4.99
CA ASN A 20 -22.10 23.47 -4.19
C ASN A 20 -22.74 22.26 -3.48
N VAL A 21 -22.86 21.14 -4.20
CA VAL A 21 -23.01 19.84 -3.54
C VAL A 21 -21.68 19.56 -2.87
N ALA A 22 -21.54 20.04 -1.63
CA ALA A 22 -20.51 19.55 -0.74
C ALA A 22 -20.81 18.07 -0.51
N CYS A 23 -20.16 17.21 -1.29
CA CYS A 23 -20.06 15.80 -0.96
C CYS A 23 -19.29 15.74 0.37
N ALA A 24 -20.02 15.70 1.49
CA ALA A 24 -19.42 15.47 2.79
C ALA A 24 -18.85 14.05 2.75
N ALA A 25 -17.53 13.95 2.59
CA ALA A 25 -16.84 12.68 2.72
C ALA A 25 -17.22 12.07 4.08
N PRO A 26 -17.53 10.76 4.17
CA PRO A 26 -17.81 10.13 5.43
C PRO A 26 -16.61 10.35 6.36
N GLN A 27 -16.85 11.05 7.48
CA GLN A 27 -15.82 11.20 8.49
C GLN A 27 -15.57 9.81 9.08
N ALA A 28 -14.35 9.32 8.94
CA ALA A 28 -13.93 8.10 9.60
C ALA A 28 -14.17 8.26 11.11
N GLY A 29 -14.87 7.30 11.72
CA GLY A 29 -15.12 7.30 13.15
C GLY A 29 -13.82 7.36 13.96
N PRO A 30 -13.89 7.71 15.25
CA PRO A 30 -12.72 7.76 16.10
C PRO A 30 -12.00 6.41 16.09
N ARG A 31 -10.67 6.44 15.93
CA ARG A 31 -9.84 5.23 15.98
C ARG A 31 -10.06 4.54 17.33
N GLN A 32 -10.56 3.30 17.30
CA GLN A 32 -10.76 2.51 18.50
C GLN A 32 -9.52 1.66 18.77
N HIS A 33 -9.04 1.67 20.01
CA HIS A 33 -7.97 0.78 20.45
C HIS A 33 -8.53 -0.57 20.91
N SER A 34 -7.70 -1.62 20.80
CA SER A 34 -8.08 -2.95 21.28
C SER A 34 -8.36 -2.92 22.77
N LYS A 35 -9.47 -3.53 23.21
CA LYS A 35 -9.76 -3.72 24.65
C LYS A 35 -8.77 -4.67 25.35
N LEU A 36 -8.01 -5.45 24.58
CA LEU A 36 -7.01 -6.40 25.09
C LEU A 36 -5.58 -5.85 25.11
N TRP A 37 -5.30 -4.76 24.37
CA TRP A 37 -3.97 -4.17 24.26
C TRP A 37 -3.93 -2.73 24.77
N GLY A 38 -4.99 -1.95 24.53
CA GLY A 38 -4.97 -0.52 24.72
C GLY A 38 -4.20 0.19 23.62
N LYS A 39 -3.64 1.37 23.92
CA LYS A 39 -2.86 2.18 22.98
C LYS A 39 -1.38 1.76 22.95
N ALA A 40 -0.82 1.39 24.09
CA ALA A 40 0.60 1.13 24.30
C ALA A 40 0.86 -0.19 25.06
N GLY A 41 -0.13 -1.10 25.10
CA GLY A 41 -0.02 -2.36 25.83
C GLY A 41 -0.51 -2.28 27.28
N GLU A 42 -1.06 -1.14 27.72
CA GLU A 42 -1.45 -0.89 29.12
C GLU A 42 -2.58 -1.79 29.62
N LEU A 43 -3.34 -2.40 28.71
CA LEU A 43 -4.42 -3.34 29.04
C LEU A 43 -4.02 -4.80 28.84
N TRP A 44 -2.82 -5.06 28.32
CA TRP A 44 -2.33 -6.41 28.11
C TRP A 44 -2.09 -7.12 29.43
N LYS A 45 -2.38 -8.43 29.48
CA LYS A 45 -2.22 -9.26 30.66
C LYS A 45 -1.46 -10.54 30.31
N PRO A 46 -0.41 -10.90 31.06
CA PRO A 46 0.24 -12.21 30.93
C PRO A 46 -0.79 -13.34 31.07
N GLY A 47 -0.74 -14.34 30.17
CA GLY A 47 -1.69 -15.45 30.16
C GLY A 47 -3.11 -15.12 29.65
N GLY A 48 -3.33 -13.89 29.16
CA GLY A 48 -4.58 -13.52 28.50
C GLY A 48 -4.73 -14.11 27.09
N ARG A 49 -5.87 -13.84 26.45
CA ARG A 49 -6.16 -14.30 25.07
C ARG A 49 -5.22 -13.72 24.02
N LEU A 50 -4.62 -12.55 24.28
CA LEU A 50 -3.74 -11.87 23.34
C LEU A 50 -2.28 -12.20 23.67
N PRO A 51 -1.52 -12.84 22.75
CA PRO A 51 -0.08 -13.02 22.92
C PRO A 51 0.67 -11.70 23.08
N ASP A 52 1.87 -11.76 23.66
CA ASP A 52 2.77 -10.61 23.71
C ASP A 52 3.39 -10.37 22.32
N TYR A 53 3.09 -9.21 21.72
CA TYR A 53 3.65 -8.78 20.43
C TYR A 53 4.66 -7.64 20.57
N SER A 54 5.12 -7.33 21.79
CA SER A 54 6.04 -6.22 22.05
C SER A 54 7.38 -6.38 21.31
N TYR A 55 7.75 -7.62 20.97
CA TYR A 55 8.98 -7.97 20.25
C TYR A 55 8.74 -8.28 18.76
N ALA A 56 7.56 -7.96 18.22
CA ALA A 56 7.27 -8.19 16.81
C ALA A 56 8.14 -7.30 15.92
N GLY A 57 8.54 -7.83 14.76
CA GLY A 57 9.41 -7.15 13.80
C GLY A 57 10.84 -7.67 13.79
N TYR A 58 11.66 -7.13 12.89
CA TYR A 58 13.04 -7.55 12.71
C TYR A 58 13.86 -7.24 13.98
N HIS A 59 14.37 -8.28 14.64
CA HIS A 59 15.09 -8.18 15.92
C HIS A 59 14.40 -7.25 16.93
N ALA A 60 13.07 -7.37 17.09
CA ALA A 60 12.28 -6.52 18.00
C ALA A 60 12.41 -5.00 17.77
N GLY A 61 12.85 -4.57 16.57
CA GLY A 61 13.13 -3.17 16.27
C GLY A 61 14.44 -2.64 16.89
N GLU A 62 15.21 -3.49 17.58
CA GLU A 62 16.49 -3.12 18.20
C GLU A 62 17.64 -3.03 17.19
N LYS A 63 17.44 -3.59 15.99
CA LYS A 63 18.41 -3.51 14.89
C LYS A 63 17.77 -2.85 13.67
N PRO A 64 18.53 -2.04 12.90
CA PRO A 64 18.05 -1.52 11.63
C PRO A 64 17.76 -2.68 10.67
N ILE A 65 16.75 -2.49 9.82
CA ILE A 65 16.46 -3.41 8.73
C ILE A 65 17.71 -3.47 7.82
N PRO A 66 18.23 -4.65 7.48
CA PRO A 66 19.43 -4.75 6.65
C PRO A 66 19.18 -4.19 5.25
N ASP A 67 20.18 -3.49 4.72
CA ASP A 67 20.18 -3.13 3.31
C ASP A 67 20.86 -4.23 2.48
N VAL A 68 20.04 -5.07 1.85
CA VAL A 68 20.46 -6.14 0.94
C VAL A 68 20.42 -5.65 -0.49
N ALA A 69 21.51 -5.81 -1.24
CA ALA A 69 21.59 -5.42 -2.64
C ALA A 69 20.51 -6.11 -3.50
N VAL A 70 19.95 -5.36 -4.46
CA VAL A 70 19.00 -5.90 -5.44
C VAL A 70 19.75 -6.86 -6.37
N ALA A 71 19.31 -8.10 -6.40
CA ALA A 71 19.85 -9.14 -7.28
C ALA A 71 19.01 -9.33 -8.55
N ALA A 72 17.71 -9.05 -8.47
CA ALA A 72 16.79 -9.12 -9.60
C ALA A 72 15.59 -8.18 -9.42
N ASP A 73 15.06 -7.66 -10.53
CA ASP A 73 13.79 -6.93 -10.58
C ASP A 73 12.69 -7.88 -11.07
N ALA A 74 11.58 -8.00 -10.35
CA ALA A 74 10.48 -8.88 -10.75
C ALA A 74 9.85 -8.50 -12.10
N ALA A 75 10.00 -7.23 -12.53
CA ALA A 75 9.57 -6.78 -13.85
C ALA A 75 10.27 -7.55 -14.98
N ASP A 76 11.56 -7.93 -14.80
CA ASP A 76 12.32 -8.71 -15.79
C ASP A 76 11.78 -10.14 -15.96
N PHE A 77 10.96 -10.60 -15.01
CA PHE A 77 10.31 -11.91 -15.01
C PHE A 77 8.82 -11.82 -15.38
N GLY A 78 8.34 -10.64 -15.75
CA GLY A 78 6.98 -10.40 -16.19
C GLY A 78 5.97 -10.12 -15.08
N ALA A 79 6.42 -9.67 -13.90
CA ALA A 79 5.52 -9.14 -12.88
C ALA A 79 5.13 -7.70 -13.27
N ILE A 80 3.84 -7.42 -13.42
CA ILE A 80 3.34 -6.13 -13.91
C ILE A 80 2.25 -5.67 -12.94
N PRO A 81 2.55 -4.74 -12.04
CA PRO A 81 1.53 -4.27 -11.10
C PRO A 81 0.42 -3.52 -11.84
N ASP A 82 -0.77 -3.51 -11.23
CA ASP A 82 -1.94 -2.76 -11.68
C ASP A 82 -2.50 -3.17 -13.06
N ASP A 83 -2.20 -4.38 -13.55
CA ASP A 83 -2.69 -4.90 -14.85
C ASP A 83 -3.88 -5.88 -14.73
N ASP A 84 -4.37 -6.08 -13.49
CA ASP A 84 -5.43 -7.02 -13.11
C ASP A 84 -5.17 -8.49 -13.45
N LYS A 85 -3.91 -8.90 -13.64
CA LYS A 85 -3.50 -10.30 -13.81
C LYS A 85 -2.68 -10.81 -12.63
N GLY A 86 -2.58 -12.14 -12.53
CA GLY A 86 -1.80 -12.81 -11.49
C GLY A 86 -0.29 -12.66 -11.70
N ASP A 87 0.41 -12.28 -10.64
CA ASP A 87 1.86 -12.04 -10.62
C ASP A 87 2.65 -13.15 -9.91
N SER A 88 1.99 -14.07 -9.20
CA SER A 88 2.64 -15.08 -8.35
C SER A 88 3.72 -15.86 -9.10
N ALA A 89 3.43 -16.32 -10.33
CA ALA A 89 4.38 -17.08 -11.13
C ALA A 89 5.59 -16.24 -11.58
N ALA A 90 5.42 -14.96 -11.88
CA ALA A 90 6.52 -14.06 -12.24
C ALA A 90 7.43 -13.77 -11.05
N ILE A 91 6.83 -13.50 -9.89
CA ILE A 91 7.56 -13.27 -8.64
C ILE A 91 8.32 -14.55 -8.24
N GLN A 92 7.70 -15.73 -8.37
CA GLN A 92 8.36 -17.00 -8.08
C GLN A 92 9.57 -17.23 -9.00
N ARG A 93 9.45 -16.96 -10.32
CA ARG A 93 10.59 -17.05 -11.25
C ARG A 93 11.74 -16.11 -10.84
N ALA A 94 11.44 -14.89 -10.40
CA ALA A 94 12.45 -13.96 -9.93
C ALA A 94 13.19 -14.52 -8.70
N ILE A 95 12.47 -15.06 -7.71
CA ILE A 95 13.04 -15.72 -6.52
C ILE A 95 13.91 -16.93 -6.92
N ASP A 96 13.44 -17.75 -7.85
CA ASP A 96 14.14 -18.96 -8.27
C ASP A 96 15.43 -18.64 -9.02
N SER A 97 15.51 -17.47 -9.67
CA SER A 97 16.66 -17.04 -10.49
C SER A 97 17.92 -16.62 -9.72
N VAL A 98 17.82 -16.32 -8.42
CA VAL A 98 18.95 -15.77 -7.63
C VAL A 98 19.29 -16.66 -6.43
N ASP A 99 20.55 -16.86 -6.10
CA ASP A 99 20.93 -17.66 -4.92
C ASP A 99 20.74 -16.91 -3.60
N SER A 100 20.96 -15.58 -3.62
CA SER A 100 20.76 -14.67 -2.49
C SER A 100 20.57 -13.24 -3.01
N GLY A 101 20.03 -12.36 -2.18
CA GLY A 101 19.82 -10.95 -2.49
C GLY A 101 18.36 -10.52 -2.48
N ALA A 102 18.12 -9.25 -2.79
CA ALA A 102 16.78 -8.69 -2.84
C ALA A 102 16.15 -8.84 -4.23
N ILE A 103 14.91 -9.33 -4.25
CA ILE A 103 13.99 -9.26 -5.38
C ILE A 103 13.20 -7.96 -5.24
N LEU A 104 13.41 -7.03 -6.18
CA LEU A 104 12.71 -5.75 -6.19
C LEU A 104 11.32 -5.92 -6.80
N LEU A 105 10.32 -5.41 -6.08
CA LEU A 105 8.96 -5.21 -6.53
C LEU A 105 8.75 -3.70 -6.67
N ARG A 106 8.58 -3.22 -7.89
CA ARG A 106 8.26 -1.81 -8.18
C ARG A 106 6.95 -1.39 -7.52
N ARG A 107 6.70 -0.10 -7.38
CA ARG A 107 5.41 0.41 -6.89
C ARG A 107 4.22 -0.12 -7.71
N GLY A 108 3.07 -0.26 -7.04
CA GLY A 108 1.81 -0.71 -7.63
C GLY A 108 1.28 -1.98 -6.97
N ARG A 109 0.10 -2.43 -7.41
CA ARG A 109 -0.60 -3.59 -6.84
C ARG A 109 -0.34 -4.86 -7.64
N TYR A 110 0.34 -5.83 -7.02
CA TYR A 110 0.54 -7.17 -7.58
C TYR A 110 -0.55 -8.11 -7.08
N ILE A 111 -1.12 -8.93 -7.96
CA ILE A 111 -2.11 -9.95 -7.59
C ILE A 111 -1.39 -11.26 -7.28
N ILE A 112 -1.49 -11.70 -6.03
CA ILE A 112 -0.91 -12.96 -5.55
C ILE A 112 -2.00 -14.03 -5.58
N ASP A 113 -2.17 -14.68 -6.73
CA ASP A 113 -3.22 -15.66 -7.02
C ASP A 113 -2.83 -17.12 -6.77
N ASP A 114 -1.55 -17.35 -6.44
CA ASP A 114 -0.94 -18.61 -6.01
C ASP A 114 0.19 -18.38 -4.98
N PHE A 115 0.70 -19.44 -4.36
CA PHE A 115 1.77 -19.39 -3.37
C PHE A 115 3.08 -18.82 -3.91
N ILE A 116 3.68 -17.90 -3.15
CA ILE A 116 5.08 -17.48 -3.31
C ILE A 116 5.89 -18.19 -2.23
N THR A 117 6.85 -19.02 -2.63
CA THR A 117 7.68 -19.80 -1.69
C THR A 117 9.13 -19.33 -1.74
N ILE A 118 9.66 -19.00 -0.56
CA ILE A 118 11.09 -18.70 -0.36
C ILE A 118 11.71 -19.87 0.41
N ARG A 119 12.49 -20.71 -0.29
CA ARG A 119 13.19 -21.86 0.31
C ARG A 119 14.68 -21.62 0.57
N LYS A 120 15.27 -20.68 -0.15
CA LYS A 120 16.70 -20.31 -0.04
C LYS A 120 16.88 -19.27 1.06
N SER A 121 17.95 -19.41 1.83
CA SER A 121 18.37 -18.37 2.78
C SER A 121 18.88 -17.13 2.04
N GLY A 122 18.81 -15.96 2.68
CA GLY A 122 19.36 -14.73 2.12
C GLY A 122 18.54 -14.10 0.99
N ILE A 123 17.32 -14.58 0.74
CA ILE A 123 16.36 -13.94 -0.17
C ILE A 123 15.56 -12.88 0.58
N VAL A 124 15.44 -11.70 -0.01
CA VAL A 124 14.60 -10.60 0.49
C VAL A 124 13.60 -10.21 -0.59
N LEU A 125 12.31 -10.11 -0.25
CA LEU A 125 11.33 -9.41 -1.09
C LEU A 125 11.30 -7.93 -0.67
N ARG A 126 11.58 -7.02 -1.60
CA ARG A 126 11.70 -5.58 -1.33
C ARG A 126 10.74 -4.80 -2.21
N GLY A 127 9.84 -4.02 -1.61
CA GLY A 127 9.04 -3.02 -2.30
C GLY A 127 9.74 -1.67 -2.43
N GLU A 128 9.23 -0.80 -3.30
CA GLU A 128 9.69 0.60 -3.43
C GLU A 128 9.12 1.54 -2.34
N GLY A 129 8.26 1.05 -1.46
CA GLY A 129 7.74 1.79 -0.31
C GLY A 129 6.38 1.29 0.18
N ASP A 130 5.97 1.74 1.36
CA ASP A 130 4.74 1.41 2.08
C ASP A 130 3.73 2.58 2.16
N ALA A 131 4.10 3.75 1.63
CA ALA A 131 3.22 4.91 1.53
C ALA A 131 2.11 4.73 0.47
N LEU A 132 1.20 5.70 0.36
CA LEU A 132 0.19 5.73 -0.69
C LEU A 132 0.86 5.64 -2.08
N GLY A 133 0.45 4.66 -2.90
CA GLY A 133 1.09 4.39 -4.18
C GLY A 133 2.44 3.67 -4.08
N GLY A 134 2.73 3.03 -2.95
CA GLY A 134 3.83 2.08 -2.76
C GLY A 134 3.54 0.71 -3.37
N THR A 135 4.31 -0.30 -2.95
CA THR A 135 4.14 -1.69 -3.38
C THR A 135 3.06 -2.36 -2.55
N VAL A 136 2.07 -2.96 -3.22
CA VAL A 136 0.98 -3.69 -2.56
C VAL A 136 0.97 -5.13 -3.06
N LEU A 137 1.05 -6.10 -2.14
CA LEU A 137 0.75 -7.51 -2.42
C LEU A 137 -0.72 -7.76 -2.09
N TYR A 138 -1.54 -7.98 -3.12
CA TYR A 138 -2.97 -8.23 -2.97
C TYR A 138 -3.26 -9.72 -3.13
N VAL A 139 -3.80 -10.34 -2.08
CA VAL A 139 -4.17 -11.76 -2.06
C VAL A 139 -5.70 -11.85 -2.21
N PRO A 140 -6.25 -12.09 -3.43
CA PRO A 140 -7.69 -12.05 -3.69
C PRO A 140 -8.45 -13.24 -3.08
N ARG A 141 -7.76 -14.34 -2.78
CA ARG A 141 -8.34 -15.58 -2.25
C ARG A 141 -7.45 -16.12 -1.14
N PRO A 142 -8.02 -16.71 -0.07
CA PRO A 142 -7.21 -17.42 0.92
C PRO A 142 -6.34 -18.48 0.26
N ALA A 143 -5.13 -18.67 0.79
CA ALA A 143 -4.34 -19.85 0.49
C ALA A 143 -5.16 -21.11 0.84
N ALA A 144 -5.26 -22.04 -0.11
CA ALA A 144 -5.94 -23.33 0.06
C ALA A 144 -5.11 -24.31 0.90
#